data_AF-A0A2E0VZ57-F1
#
_entry.id   AF-A0A2E0VZ57-F1
#
_cell.length_a   1.000
_cell.length_b   1.000
_cell.length_c   1.000
_cell.angle_alpha   90.00
_cell.angle_beta   90.00
_cell.angle_gamma   90.00
#
_symmetry.space_group_name_H-M   'P 1'
#
loop_
_entity.id
_entity.type
_entity.pdbx_description
1 polymer ?
#
loop_
_entity_poly.entity_id
_entity_poly.type
_entity_poly.pdbx_seq_one_letter_code
_entity_poly.pdbx_strand_id
1 'polypeptide(L)'
;MTTVNKNKIKELLYAEILYELHITQDKLKLFNSKYQMEFESFEAKIKNTENENFSEWDDYIEWKGFFNNYKYLIEQKKAIEDENIRVA
;
A
#
# COMPACT_ATOMS: atom_id res chain seq x y z
N MET A 1 -28.02 1.20 -24.22
CA MET A 1 -28.03 1.00 -22.75
C MET A 1 -27.00 -0.08 -22.46
N THR A 2 -25.84 0.26 -21.90
CA THR A 2 -24.78 -0.72 -21.61
C THR A 2 -25.12 -1.43 -20.31
N THR A 3 -25.49 -2.70 -20.37
CA THR A 3 -25.67 -3.54 -19.18
C THR A 3 -24.30 -3.89 -18.61
N VAL A 4 -23.90 -3.20 -17.55
CA VAL A 4 -22.63 -3.48 -16.90
C VAL A 4 -22.76 -4.76 -16.09
N ASN A 5 -21.98 -5.79 -16.44
CA ASN A 5 -21.95 -7.06 -15.73
C ASN A 5 -21.15 -6.89 -14.43
N LYS A 6 -21.79 -7.19 -13.28
CA LYS A 6 -21.18 -7.10 -11.94
C LYS A 6 -19.84 -7.83 -11.83
N ASN A 7 -19.70 -8.99 -12.47
CA ASN A 7 -18.46 -9.77 -12.44
C ASN A 7 -17.34 -9.06 -13.20
N LYS A 8 -17.66 -8.41 -14.33
CA LYS A 8 -16.68 -7.66 -15.12
C LYS A 8 -16.19 -6.41 -14.39
N ILE A 9 -17.05 -5.76 -13.60
CA ILE A 9 -16.62 -4.65 -12.72
C ILE A 9 -15.67 -5.18 -11.64
N LYS A 10 -15.98 -6.33 -11.02
CA LYS A 10 -15.11 -6.94 -10.01
C LYS A 10 -13.73 -7.28 -10.55
N GLU A 11 -13.66 -7.87 -11.74
CA GLU A 11 -12.39 -8.18 -12.41
C GLU A 11 -11.55 -6.92 -12.67
N LEU A 12 -12.19 -5.83 -13.13
CA LEU A 12 -11.51 -4.55 -13.35
C LEU A 12 -10.99 -3.95 -12.03
N LEU A 13 -11.82 -3.90 -10.99
CA LEU A 13 -11.41 -3.44 -9.66
C LEU A 13 -10.27 -4.28 -9.08
N TYR A 14 -10.31 -5.60 -9.27
CA TYR A 14 -9.25 -6.49 -8.82
C TYR A 14 -7.93 -6.21 -9.56
N ALA A 15 -7.99 -5.99 -10.89
CA ALA A 15 -6.83 -5.62 -11.68
C ALA A 15 -6.24 -4.26 -11.26
N GLU A 16 -7.08 -3.27 -10.96
CA GLU A 16 -6.66 -1.97 -10.43
C GLU A 16 -5.93 -2.12 -9.08
N ILE A 17 -6.50 -2.91 -8.16
CA ILE A 17 -5.87 -3.19 -6.86
C ILE A 17 -4.50 -3.87 -7.03
N LEU A 18 -4.39 -4.84 -7.94
CA LEU A 18 -3.11 -5.50 -8.22
C LEU A 18 -2.06 -4.54 -8.79
N TYR A 19 -2.48 -3.64 -9.69
CA TYR A 19 -1.61 -2.62 -10.24
C TYR A 19 -1.12 -1.66 -9.16
N GLU A 20 -2.03 -1.12 -8.33
CA GLU A 20 -1.67 -0.20 -7.25
C GLU A 20 -0.80 -0.87 -6.18
N LEU A 21 -1.05 -2.14 -5.87
CA LEU A 21 -0.21 -2.93 -4.97
C LEU A 21 1.21 -3.03 -5.50
N HIS A 22 1.38 -3.32 -6.79
CA HIS A 22 2.70 -3.44 -7.41
C HIS A 22 3.49 -2.12 -7.30
N ILE A 23 2.87 -1.01 -7.67
CA ILE A 23 3.49 0.33 -7.57
C ILE A 23 3.84 0.67 -6.12
N THR A 24 2.91 0.43 -5.20
CA THR A 24 3.10 0.71 -3.77
C THR A 24 4.23 -0.14 -3.19
N GLN A 25 4.29 -1.43 -3.52
CA GLN A 25 5.35 -2.34 -3.05
C GLN A 25 6.72 -1.91 -3.54
N ASP A 26 6.84 -1.47 -4.79
CA ASP A 26 8.13 -1.01 -5.32
C ASP A 26 8.59 0.28 -4.64
N LYS A 27 7.66 1.19 -4.32
CA LYS A 27 7.97 2.38 -3.49
C LYS A 27 8.44 1.99 -2.09
N LEU A 28 7.77 1.04 -1.43
CA LEU A 28 8.21 0.54 -0.13
C LEU A 28 9.61 -0.10 -0.18
N LYS A 29 9.91 -0.87 -1.23
CA LYS A 29 11.25 -1.47 -1.43
C LYS A 29 12.34 -0.42 -1.59
N LEU A 30 12.05 0.70 -2.26
CA LEU A 30 13.01 1.80 -2.41
C LEU A 30 13.36 2.41 -1.04
N PHE A 31 12.37 2.64 -0.18
CA PHE A 31 12.62 3.12 1.18
C PHE A 31 13.35 2.11 2.06
N ASN A 32 12.95 0.83 2.02
CA ASN A 32 13.68 -0.25 2.70
C ASN A 32 15.14 -0.30 2.24
N SER A 33 15.41 -0.11 0.94
CA SER A 33 16.77 -0.10 0.40
C SER A 33 17.56 1.17 0.78
N LYS A 34 16.89 2.32 0.86
CA LYS A 34 17.51 3.60 1.23
C LYS A 34 17.93 3.61 2.70
N TYR A 35 17.09 3.09 3.60
CA TYR A 35 17.31 3.14 5.05
C TYR A 35 17.81 1.84 5.65
N GLN A 36 17.77 0.72 4.91
CA GLN A 36 18.20 -0.61 5.34
C GLN A 36 17.51 -1.06 6.64
N MET A 37 16.23 -0.68 6.80
CA MET A 37 15.41 -1.02 7.95
C MET A 37 13.93 -1.05 7.55
N GLU A 38 13.10 -1.70 8.37
CA GLU A 38 11.65 -1.69 8.20
C GLU A 38 11.02 -0.35 8.61
N PHE A 39 9.82 -0.07 8.10
CA PHE A 39 9.10 1.18 8.34
C PHE A 39 8.92 1.49 9.83
N GLU A 40 8.56 0.50 10.65
CA GLU A 40 8.34 0.70 12.08
C GLU A 40 9.61 1.13 12.81
N SER A 41 10.77 0.57 12.43
CA SER A 41 12.06 0.96 12.97
C SER A 41 12.43 2.38 12.55
N PHE A 42 12.17 2.72 11.29
CA PHE A 42 12.39 4.08 10.79
C PHE A 42 11.48 5.10 11.48
N GLU A 43 10.19 4.79 11.64
CA GLU A 43 9.24 5.64 12.36
C GLU A 43 9.67 5.87 13.81
N ALA A 44 10.12 4.82 14.50
CA ALA A 44 10.65 4.95 15.86
C ALA A 44 11.91 5.82 15.90
N LYS A 45 12.83 5.66 14.94
CA LYS A 45 14.03 6.51 14.84
C LYS A 45 13.63 7.98 14.69
N ILE A 46 12.75 8.30 13.73
CA ILE A 46 12.36 9.69 13.42
C ILE A 46 11.68 10.35 14.60
N LYS A 47 10.76 9.66 15.28
CA LYS A 47 10.01 10.20 16.42
C LYS A 47 10.86 10.40 17.69
N ASN A 48 11.94 9.65 17.85
CA ASN A 48 12.80 9.70 19.04
C ASN A 48 14.09 10.51 18.83
N THR A 49 14.30 11.08 17.64
CA THR A 49 15.50 11.85 17.34
C THR A 49 15.33 13.29 17.82
N GLU A 50 16.29 13.80 18.60
CA GLU A 50 16.30 15.19 19.05
C GLU A 50 16.70 16.18 17.94
N ASN A 51 17.48 15.73 16.96
CA ASN A 51 17.96 16.53 15.84
C ASN A 51 17.12 16.28 14.58
N GLU A 52 16.20 17.20 14.26
CA GLU A 52 15.36 17.08 13.08
C GLU A 52 16.18 17.14 11.77
N ASN A 53 16.02 16.12 10.95
CA ASN A 53 16.45 16.13 9.55
C ASN A 53 15.22 16.20 8.66
N PHE A 54 14.96 17.37 8.07
CA PHE A 54 13.79 17.62 7.23
C PHE A 54 13.66 16.63 6.06
N SER A 55 14.78 16.23 5.45
CA SER A 55 14.74 15.23 4.38
C SER A 55 14.22 13.89 4.90
N GLU A 56 14.66 13.45 6.08
CA GLU A 56 14.18 12.19 6.64
C GLU A 56 12.71 12.27 7.08
N TRP A 57 12.24 13.46 7.49
CA TRP A 57 10.83 13.71 7.79
C TRP A 57 9.96 13.68 6.52
N ASP A 58 10.42 14.25 5.41
CA ASP A 58 9.73 14.18 4.11
C ASP A 58 9.61 12.72 3.66
N ASP A 59 10.71 11.97 3.73
CA ASP A 59 10.75 10.54 3.44
C ASP A 59 9.80 9.75 4.38
N TYR A 60 9.72 10.11 5.66
CA TYR A 60 8.78 9.49 6.61
C TYR A 60 7.33 9.70 6.22
N ILE A 61 6.95 10.92 5.85
CA ILE A 61 5.57 11.24 5.46
C ILE A 61 5.18 10.45 4.20
N GLU A 62 6.06 10.43 3.19
CA GLU A 62 5.83 9.67 1.95
C GLU A 62 5.75 8.16 2.23
N TRP A 63 6.71 7.61 2.96
CA TRP A 63 6.75 6.19 3.29
C TRP A 63 5.53 5.75 4.10
N LYS A 64 5.14 6.54 5.11
CA LYS A 64 3.92 6.27 5.89
C LYS A 64 2.66 6.25 5.02
N GLY A 65 2.58 7.15 4.04
CA GLY A 65 1.51 7.17 3.05
C GLY A 65 1.43 5.86 2.27
N PHE A 66 2.55 5.44 1.67
CA PHE A 66 2.60 4.16 0.94
C PHE A 66 2.35 2.95 1.84
N PHE A 67 2.85 2.96 3.06
CA PHE A 67 2.68 1.85 3.99
C PHE A 67 1.21 1.66 4.40
N ASN A 68 0.50 2.76 4.66
CA ASN A 68 -0.94 2.71 4.94
C ASN A 68 -1.74 2.31 3.70
N ASN A 69 -1.38 2.84 2.52
CA ASN A 69 -2.03 2.44 1.26
C ASN A 69 -1.85 0.95 0.98
N TYR A 70 -0.66 0.41 1.22
CA TYR A 70 -0.39 -1.02 1.08
C TYR A 70 -1.30 -1.88 1.96
N LYS A 71 -1.44 -1.51 3.24
CA LYS A 71 -2.33 -2.20 4.18
C LYS A 71 -3.78 -2.18 3.69
N TYR A 72 -4.26 -1.01 3.28
CA TYR A 72 -5.61 -0.83 2.74
C TYR A 72 -5.85 -1.71 1.50
N LEU A 73 -4.92 -1.69 0.54
CA LEU A 73 -5.04 -2.48 -0.69
C LEU A 73 -5.02 -3.99 -0.44
N ILE A 74 -4.23 -4.46 0.54
CA ILE A 74 -4.24 -5.87 0.95
C ILE A 74 -5.59 -6.26 1.56
N GLU A 75 -6.21 -5.40 2.36
CA GLU A 75 -7.54 -5.64 2.93
C GLU A 75 -8.62 -5.66 1.83
N GLN A 76 -8.58 -4.71 0.89
CA GLN A 76 -9.47 -4.66 -0.26
C GLN A 76 -9.35 -5.90 -1.15
N LYS A 77 -8.11 -6.32 -1.43
CA LYS A 77 -7.82 -7.55 -2.19
C LYS A 77 -8.47 -8.77 -1.53
N LYS A 78 -8.27 -8.93 -0.21
CA LYS A 78 -8.86 -10.03 0.56
C LYS A 78 -10.39 -10.01 0.53
N ALA A 79 -11.00 -8.83 0.68
CA ALA A 79 -12.46 -8.70 0.64
C ALA A 79 -13.04 -9.17 -0.72
N ILE A 80 -12.41 -8.82 -1.83
CA ILE A 80 -12.83 -9.27 -3.17
C ILE A 80 -12.62 -10.79 -3.34
N GLU A 81 -11.50 -11.33 -2.85
CA GLU A 81 -11.22 -12.77 -2.89
C GLU A 81 -12.22 -13.58 -2.04
N ASP A 82 -12.52 -13.13 -0.83
CA ASP A 82 -13.48 -13.78 0.08
C ASP A 82 -14.92 -13.73 -0.49
N GLU A 83 -15.31 -12.61 -1.11
CA GLU A 83 -16.57 -12.54 -1.83
C GLU A 83 -16.62 -13.49 -3.03
N ASN A 84 -15.50 -13.69 -3.74
CA ASN A 84 -15.46 -14.64 -4.85
C ASN A 84 -15.58 -16.09 -4.37
N ILE A 85 -14.98 -16.44 -3.22
CA ILE A 85 -15.10 -17.78 -2.63
C ILE A 85 -16.54 -18.05 -2.16
N ARG A 86 -17.25 -17.05 -1.64
CA ARG A 86 -18.64 -17.20 -1.17
C ARG A 86 -19.69 -17.30 -2.29
N VAL A 87 -19.33 -16.93 -3.52
CA VAL A 87 -20.23 -16.93 -4.68
C VAL A 87 -19.97 -18.15 -5.59
N ALA A 88 -18.99 -18.99 -5.25
CA ALA A 88 -18.67 -20.24 -5.93
C ALA A 88 -19.45 -21.43 -5.37
#